data_AF-A0A7Y1VT07-F1
#
_entry.id   AF-A0A7Y1VT07-F1
#
_cell.length_a   1.000
_cell.length_b   1.000
_cell.length_c   1.000
_cell.angle_alpha   90.00
_cell.angle_beta   90.00
_cell.angle_gamma   90.00
#
_symmetry.space_group_name_H-M   'P 1'
#
loop_
_entity.id
_entity.type
_entity.pdbx_description
1 polymer ?
#
loop_
_entity_poly.entity_id
_entity_poly.type
_entity_poly.pdbx_seq_one_letter_code
_entity_poly.pdbx_strand_id
1 'polypeptide(L)'
;MKKLSHRRAFVKQASSLAAGLGFATTAAGRSLEKSTSAGLTLEETFPLQENPLVLFDNFHVGNRHAYSWKAKFAAAKHAGFDGFEFAVVDPTSDSWKEAMDLVPQTDFKAWGFHWTTRAVIDQHADKLDQEIEKIVQNVALCGQLPIKPYYTLSLSGTG
;
A
#
# COMPACT_ATOMS: atom_id res chain seq x y z
N MET A 1 23.25 -27.43 -9.16
CA MET A 1 22.61 -26.64 -8.07
C MET A 1 21.25 -26.16 -8.57
N LYS A 2 20.14 -26.60 -7.96
CA LYS A 2 18.77 -26.20 -8.34
C LYS A 2 18.25 -25.15 -7.34
N LYS A 3 18.21 -23.87 -7.73
CA LYS A 3 17.47 -22.80 -7.02
C LYS A 3 16.02 -22.80 -7.52
N LEU A 4 15.14 -23.55 -6.85
CA LEU A 4 13.70 -23.65 -7.18
C LEU A 4 12.79 -23.52 -5.94
N SER A 5 13.33 -23.10 -4.79
CA SER A 5 12.64 -23.11 -3.49
C SER A 5 11.76 -21.90 -3.20
N HIS A 6 12.03 -20.73 -3.77
CA HIS A 6 11.35 -19.48 -3.36
C HIS A 6 10.01 -19.24 -4.06
N ARG A 7 9.86 -19.61 -5.35
CA ARG A 7 8.58 -19.44 -6.08
C ARG A 7 7.43 -20.26 -5.49
N ARG A 8 7.69 -21.50 -5.05
CA ARG A 8 6.66 -22.36 -4.45
C ARG A 8 6.21 -21.87 -3.07
N ALA A 9 7.11 -21.23 -2.32
CA ALA A 9 6.77 -20.63 -1.04
C ALA A 9 5.88 -19.40 -1.23
N PHE A 10 6.23 -18.51 -2.18
CA PHE A 10 5.40 -17.35 -2.52
C PHE A 10 4.03 -17.73 -3.06
N VAL A 11 3.94 -18.69 -4.00
CA VAL A 11 2.64 -19.15 -4.52
C VAL A 11 1.79 -19.76 -3.41
N LYS A 12 2.36 -20.53 -2.49
CA LYS A 12 1.62 -21.03 -1.32
C LYS A 12 1.14 -19.90 -0.40
N GLN A 13 1.98 -18.92 -0.14
CA GLN A 13 1.66 -17.81 0.77
C GLN A 13 0.64 -16.83 0.15
N ALA A 14 0.77 -16.55 -1.14
CA ALA A 14 -0.16 -15.73 -1.91
C ALA A 14 -1.49 -16.45 -2.16
N SER A 15 -1.50 -17.77 -2.41
CA SER A 15 -2.75 -18.54 -2.54
C SER A 15 -3.48 -18.71 -1.21
N SER A 16 -2.76 -18.81 -0.07
CA SER A 16 -3.41 -18.74 1.25
C SER A 16 -3.99 -17.35 1.58
N LEU A 17 -3.39 -16.28 1.06
CA LEU A 17 -3.92 -14.91 1.20
C LEU A 17 -5.07 -14.61 0.23
N ALA A 18 -5.01 -15.12 -1.00
CA ALA A 18 -6.06 -14.94 -2.01
C ALA A 18 -7.29 -15.81 -1.74
N ALA A 19 -7.12 -17.01 -1.17
CA ALA A 19 -8.24 -17.82 -0.67
C ALA A 19 -8.98 -17.15 0.50
N GLY A 20 -8.36 -16.16 1.16
CA GLY A 20 -8.97 -15.36 2.22
C GLY A 20 -9.66 -14.08 1.76
N LEU A 21 -9.57 -13.68 0.48
CA LEU A 21 -9.97 -12.32 0.05
C LEU A 21 -10.74 -12.22 -1.28
N GLY A 22 -11.26 -13.31 -1.87
CA GLY A 22 -11.97 -13.17 -3.14
C GLY A 22 -13.01 -14.25 -3.45
N PHE A 23 -14.26 -13.78 -3.52
CA PHE A 23 -15.39 -14.34 -4.27
C PHE A 23 -16.18 -15.50 -3.66
N ALA A 24 -17.21 -15.13 -2.90
CA ALA A 24 -18.51 -15.79 -3.03
C ALA A 24 -19.55 -14.75 -3.51
N THR A 25 -19.51 -14.42 -4.81
CA THR A 25 -20.70 -13.94 -5.53
C THR A 25 -20.85 -14.74 -6.81
N THR A 26 -21.48 -15.91 -6.70
CA THR A 26 -22.57 -16.35 -7.58
C THR A 26 -23.16 -17.64 -6.99
N ALA A 27 -24.47 -17.61 -6.76
CA ALA A 27 -25.25 -18.72 -6.27
C ALA A 27 -25.33 -19.86 -7.30
N ALA A 28 -25.07 -21.10 -6.87
CA ALA A 28 -25.89 -22.29 -7.15
C ALA A 28 -25.21 -23.57 -6.62
N GLY A 29 -25.82 -24.16 -5.58
CA GLY A 29 -25.92 -25.60 -5.35
C GLY A 29 -24.64 -26.45 -5.24
N ARG A 30 -24.25 -26.75 -4.00
CA ARG A 30 -24.08 -28.13 -3.50
C ARG A 30 -23.89 -28.14 -1.98
N SER A 31 -24.78 -28.85 -1.30
CA SER A 31 -24.70 -29.15 0.13
C SER A 31 -23.55 -30.14 0.37
N LEU A 32 -22.71 -29.88 1.37
CA LEU A 32 -21.92 -30.91 2.04
C LEU A 32 -21.45 -30.43 3.43
N GLU A 33 -22.08 -31.06 4.41
CA GLU A 33 -21.60 -31.45 5.73
C GLU A 33 -21.22 -30.40 6.79
N LYS A 34 -21.93 -30.58 7.91
CA LYS A 34 -21.88 -29.86 9.18
C LYS A 34 -20.56 -30.16 9.88
N SER A 35 -19.51 -29.40 9.57
CA SER A 35 -18.31 -29.35 10.40
C SER A 35 -18.50 -28.30 11.48
N THR A 36 -18.60 -28.76 12.73
CA THR A 36 -18.54 -27.93 13.93
C THR A 36 -17.17 -27.27 14.04
N SER A 37 -17.01 -26.10 13.44
CA SER A 37 -15.89 -25.20 13.74
C SER A 37 -16.24 -24.42 15.01
N ALA A 38 -15.41 -24.60 16.03
CA ALA A 38 -15.39 -23.82 17.26
C ALA A 38 -15.60 -22.33 16.98
N GLY A 39 -16.45 -21.70 17.79
CA GLY A 39 -16.83 -20.30 17.64
C GLY A 39 -15.62 -19.39 17.57
N LEU A 40 -15.40 -18.80 16.40
CA LEU A 40 -14.74 -17.51 16.27
C LEU A 40 -15.85 -16.47 16.33
N THR A 41 -16.12 -15.98 17.54
CA THR A 41 -16.84 -14.74 17.74
C THR A 41 -16.00 -13.63 17.11
N LEU A 42 -16.35 -13.26 15.87
CA LEU A 42 -15.89 -12.01 15.24
C LEU A 42 -16.66 -10.86 15.87
N GLU A 43 -16.34 -10.55 17.12
CA GLU A 43 -16.65 -9.25 17.72
C GLU A 43 -15.36 -8.42 17.75
N GLU A 44 -14.97 -7.93 16.59
CA GLU A 44 -14.26 -6.66 16.51
C GLU A 44 -15.06 -5.78 15.57
N THR A 45 -15.98 -5.02 16.15
CA THR A 45 -16.46 -3.80 15.52
C THR A 45 -15.26 -2.88 15.39
N PHE A 46 -14.57 -2.93 14.24
CA PHE A 46 -13.71 -1.82 13.85
C PHE A 46 -14.62 -0.60 13.82
N PRO A 47 -14.45 0.40 14.71
CA PRO A 47 -15.19 1.62 14.55
C PRO A 47 -14.87 2.12 13.14
N LEU A 48 -15.91 2.36 12.33
CA LEU A 48 -15.74 3.08 11.07
C LEU A 48 -15.16 4.43 11.46
N GLN A 49 -13.84 4.51 11.42
CA GLN A 49 -13.08 5.72 11.62
C GLN A 49 -13.65 6.74 10.63
N GLU A 50 -13.91 7.97 11.08
CA GLU A 50 -14.26 9.07 10.18
C GLU A 50 -13.34 8.98 8.97
N ASN A 51 -13.90 8.83 7.76
CA ASN A 51 -13.11 8.59 6.55
C ASN A 51 -12.24 9.83 6.31
N PRO A 52 -10.94 9.80 6.66
CA PRO A 52 -10.13 11.00 6.71
C PRO A 52 -9.95 11.52 5.30
N LEU A 53 -10.09 12.82 5.09
CA LEU A 53 -9.81 13.41 3.79
C LEU A 53 -8.29 13.44 3.59
N VAL A 54 -7.74 12.50 2.83
CA VAL A 54 -6.30 12.38 2.59
C VAL A 54 -5.90 12.99 1.26
N LEU A 55 -4.90 13.88 1.26
CA LEU A 55 -4.37 14.42 0.02
C LEU A 55 -3.44 13.40 -0.63
N PHE A 56 -3.81 12.93 -1.82
CA PHE A 56 -2.92 12.15 -2.68
C PHE A 56 -1.94 13.06 -3.42
N ASP A 57 -0.64 13.00 -3.09
CA ASP A 57 0.39 13.96 -3.56
C ASP A 57 0.76 13.83 -5.05
N ASN A 58 0.10 12.97 -5.82
CA ASN A 58 0.38 12.82 -7.26
C ASN A 58 0.21 14.14 -8.02
N PHE A 59 -0.64 15.03 -7.51
CA PHE A 59 -0.80 16.39 -8.03
C PHE A 59 0.51 17.20 -8.00
N HIS A 60 1.35 17.05 -6.98
CA HIS A 60 2.63 17.74 -6.88
C HIS A 60 3.79 17.00 -7.56
N VAL A 61 3.65 15.70 -7.85
CA VAL A 61 4.67 14.94 -8.61
C VAL A 61 4.77 15.42 -10.07
N GLY A 62 3.68 15.95 -10.64
CA GLY A 62 3.67 16.52 -11.99
C GLY A 62 4.08 18.01 -12.03
N ASN A 63 3.09 18.87 -12.23
CA ASN A 63 3.29 20.29 -12.58
C ASN A 63 3.85 21.17 -11.43
N ARG A 64 4.00 20.62 -10.22
CA ARG A 64 4.41 21.37 -9.02
C ARG A 64 5.52 20.66 -8.23
N HIS A 65 6.35 19.87 -8.91
CA HIS A 65 7.44 19.11 -8.29
C HIS A 65 8.47 20.01 -7.59
N ALA A 66 8.60 21.27 -8.02
CA ALA A 66 9.51 22.25 -7.45
C ALA A 66 9.09 22.79 -6.08
N TYR A 67 7.89 22.48 -5.59
CA TYR A 67 7.45 22.94 -4.27
C TYR A 67 8.12 22.12 -3.17
N SER A 68 8.66 22.81 -2.17
CA SER A 68 9.25 22.17 -0.99
C SER A 68 8.21 21.37 -0.21
N TRP A 69 8.65 20.34 0.53
CA TRP A 69 7.75 19.52 1.35
C TRP A 69 6.99 20.34 2.38
N LYS A 70 7.64 21.34 2.97
CA LYS A 70 6.99 22.30 3.87
C LYS A 70 5.83 23.02 3.21
N ALA A 71 5.98 23.47 1.96
CA ALA A 71 4.92 24.14 1.22
C ALA A 71 3.77 23.19 0.88
N LYS A 72 4.08 21.94 0.49
CA LYS A 72 3.08 20.92 0.20
C LYS A 72 2.23 20.59 1.43
N PHE A 73 2.85 20.34 2.58
CA PHE A 73 2.13 20.06 3.83
C PHE A 73 1.30 21.26 4.30
N ALA A 74 1.84 22.48 4.20
CA ALA A 74 1.10 23.69 4.54
C ALA A 74 -0.12 23.88 3.64
N ALA A 75 0.01 23.63 2.32
CA ALA A 75 -1.10 23.71 1.39
C ALA A 75 -2.18 22.66 1.68
N ALA A 76 -1.78 21.42 1.97
CA ALA A 76 -2.70 20.35 2.34
C ALA A 76 -3.50 20.69 3.61
N LYS A 77 -2.82 21.18 4.66
CA LYS A 77 -3.50 21.66 5.88
C LYS A 77 -4.45 22.82 5.60
N HIS A 78 -3.99 23.83 4.84
CA HIS A 78 -4.81 24.99 4.51
C HIS A 78 -6.06 24.62 3.71
N ALA A 79 -5.98 23.59 2.87
CA ALA A 79 -7.11 23.05 2.12
C ALA A 79 -8.03 22.13 2.93
N GLY A 80 -7.72 21.87 4.21
CA GLY A 80 -8.57 21.11 5.13
C GLY A 80 -8.43 19.59 5.04
N PHE A 81 -7.31 19.07 4.51
CA PHE A 81 -7.06 17.63 4.52
C PHE A 81 -6.67 17.13 5.92
N ASP A 82 -7.23 15.99 6.33
CA ASP A 82 -6.90 15.30 7.58
C ASP A 82 -5.61 14.46 7.47
N GLY A 83 -5.17 14.17 6.26
CA GLY A 83 -3.99 13.33 6.03
C GLY A 83 -3.25 13.62 4.74
N PHE A 84 -2.12 12.94 4.58
CA PHE A 84 -1.25 13.08 3.42
C PHE A 84 -0.75 11.73 2.92
N GLU A 85 -0.86 11.48 1.62
CA GLU A 85 -0.37 10.27 0.95
C GLU A 85 0.75 10.61 -0.03
N PHE A 86 1.95 10.13 0.25
CA PHE A 86 3.12 10.30 -0.61
C PHE A 86 2.95 9.49 -1.89
N ALA A 87 2.99 10.16 -3.04
CA ALA A 87 2.92 9.49 -4.34
C ALA A 87 4.31 9.29 -4.94
N VAL A 88 4.73 8.03 -5.11
CA VAL A 88 5.91 7.64 -5.90
C VAL A 88 7.21 8.36 -5.45
N VAL A 89 7.35 8.62 -4.14
CA VAL A 89 8.59 9.15 -3.57
C VAL A 89 9.46 7.96 -3.16
N ASP A 90 10.68 7.88 -3.67
CA ASP A 90 11.62 6.82 -3.28
C ASP A 90 11.97 6.95 -1.79
N PRO A 91 11.67 5.93 -0.94
CA PRO A 91 11.96 5.96 0.50
C PRO A 91 13.44 6.03 0.86
N THR A 92 14.35 5.90 -0.10
CA THR A 92 15.80 6.03 0.08
C THR A 92 16.34 7.41 -0.32
N SER A 93 15.51 8.24 -0.97
CA SER A 93 15.92 9.54 -1.50
C SER A 93 16.09 10.61 -0.41
N ASP A 94 16.86 11.66 -0.71
CA ASP A 94 16.98 12.81 0.20
C ASP A 94 15.67 13.61 0.31
N SER A 95 14.85 13.61 -0.75
CA SER A 95 13.50 14.18 -0.73
C SER A 95 12.61 13.48 0.30
N TRP A 96 12.71 12.15 0.41
CA TRP A 96 12.00 11.40 1.43
C TRP A 96 12.47 11.76 2.84
N LYS A 97 13.78 11.87 3.06
CA LYS A 97 14.33 12.28 4.37
C LYS A 97 13.82 13.66 4.78
N GLU A 98 13.87 14.64 3.87
CA GLU A 98 13.34 15.99 4.11
C GLU A 98 11.86 15.94 4.51
N ALA A 99 11.05 15.15 3.81
CA ALA A 99 9.64 14.98 4.15
C ALA A 99 9.45 14.38 5.55
N MET A 100 10.20 13.34 5.88
CA MET A 100 10.11 12.65 7.17
C MET A 100 10.56 13.52 8.35
N ASP A 101 11.53 14.41 8.16
CA ASP A 101 11.96 15.38 9.19
C ASP A 101 10.85 16.41 9.53
N LEU A 102 9.94 16.64 8.59
CA LEU A 102 8.82 17.57 8.74
C LEU A 102 7.55 16.89 9.30
N VAL A 103 7.40 15.57 9.15
CA VAL A 103 6.24 14.79 9.62
C VAL A 103 5.86 15.11 11.08
N PRO A 104 6.80 15.10 12.07
CA PRO A 104 6.48 15.36 13.47
C PRO A 104 5.95 16.77 13.75
N GLN A 105 6.16 17.70 12.82
CA GLN A 105 5.72 19.10 12.93
C GLN A 105 4.30 19.29 12.38
N THR A 106 3.70 18.23 11.86
CA THR A 106 2.33 18.25 11.33
C THR A 106 1.36 17.56 12.29
N ASP A 107 0.08 17.84 12.14
CA ASP A 107 -1.04 17.28 12.91
C ASP A 107 -1.94 16.40 12.04
N PHE A 108 -1.41 15.90 10.91
CA PHE A 108 -2.13 14.96 10.07
C PHE A 108 -2.44 13.69 10.86
N LYS A 109 -3.70 13.28 10.78
CA LYS A 109 -4.26 12.10 11.45
C LYS A 109 -3.98 10.81 10.67
N ALA A 110 -3.78 10.93 9.35
CA ALA A 110 -3.57 9.80 8.46
C ALA A 110 -2.37 10.03 7.52
N TRP A 111 -1.61 8.96 7.30
CA TRP A 111 -0.45 8.96 6.41
C TRP A 111 -0.53 7.78 5.47
N GLY A 112 -0.30 8.03 4.19
CA GLY A 112 -0.27 7.02 3.15
C GLY A 112 1.04 7.03 2.39
N PHE A 113 1.39 5.88 1.82
CA PHE A 113 2.44 5.75 0.83
C PHE A 113 1.89 5.02 -0.38
N HIS A 114 2.02 5.63 -1.55
CA HIS A 114 1.53 5.09 -2.79
C HIS A 114 2.67 4.71 -3.72
N TRP A 115 2.64 3.46 -4.18
CA TRP A 115 3.53 2.96 -5.20
C TRP A 115 2.74 2.46 -6.41
N THR A 116 3.19 2.81 -7.61
CA THR A 116 2.68 2.23 -8.85
C THR A 116 3.75 1.36 -9.49
N THR A 117 3.40 0.11 -9.82
CA THR A 117 4.27 -0.77 -10.62
C THR A 117 3.65 -1.06 -11.98
N ARG A 118 4.50 -1.14 -13.02
CA ARG A 118 4.15 -1.51 -14.40
C ARG A 118 4.62 -2.92 -14.77
N ALA A 119 5.20 -3.65 -13.83
CA ALA A 119 5.82 -4.96 -14.10
C ALA A 119 4.83 -6.10 -14.28
N VAL A 120 3.53 -5.83 -14.06
CA VAL A 120 2.47 -6.85 -14.07
C VAL A 120 1.86 -7.05 -15.47
N ILE A 121 2.57 -6.62 -16.51
CA ILE A 121 2.21 -6.89 -17.90
C ILE A 121 3.24 -7.83 -18.53
N ASP A 122 2.80 -8.70 -19.45
CA ASP A 122 3.63 -9.74 -20.07
C ASP A 122 4.92 -9.20 -20.70
N GLN A 123 4.87 -7.97 -21.24
CA GLN A 123 6.03 -7.30 -21.85
C GLN A 123 7.16 -6.97 -20.87
N HIS A 124 6.90 -7.02 -19.56
CA HIS A 124 7.86 -6.70 -18.50
C HIS A 124 8.01 -7.84 -17.49
N ALA A 125 7.61 -9.07 -17.85
CA ALA A 125 7.69 -10.22 -16.98
C ALA A 125 9.13 -10.53 -16.50
N ASP A 126 10.14 -10.13 -17.28
CA ASP A 126 11.56 -10.22 -16.93
C ASP A 126 11.97 -9.32 -15.75
N LYS A 127 11.20 -8.27 -15.48
CA LYS A 127 11.45 -7.29 -14.40
C LYS A 127 10.59 -7.53 -13.15
N LEU A 128 9.68 -8.50 -13.20
CA LEU A 128 8.70 -8.74 -12.13
C LEU A 128 9.39 -9.02 -10.78
N ASP A 129 10.42 -9.88 -10.76
CA ASP A 129 11.13 -10.24 -9.53
C ASP A 129 11.81 -9.00 -8.90
N GLN A 130 12.45 -8.14 -9.72
CA GLN A 130 13.06 -6.89 -9.27
C GLN A 130 12.02 -5.92 -8.67
N GLU A 131 10.83 -5.86 -9.25
CA GLU A 131 9.77 -4.96 -8.81
C GLU A 131 9.10 -5.45 -7.53
N ILE A 132 8.97 -6.76 -7.34
CA ILE A 132 8.58 -7.37 -6.07
C ILE A 132 9.61 -7.03 -4.99
N GLU A 133 10.91 -7.18 -5.27
CA GLU A 133 11.98 -6.84 -4.32
C GLU A 133 11.90 -5.37 -3.88
N LYS A 134 11.67 -4.44 -4.81
CA LYS A 134 11.45 -3.01 -4.49
C LYS A 134 10.24 -2.79 -3.60
N ILE A 135 9.10 -3.42 -3.90
CA ILE A 135 7.88 -3.28 -3.09
C ILE A 135 8.13 -3.79 -1.66
N VAL A 136 8.78 -4.95 -1.51
CA VAL A 136 9.13 -5.51 -0.20
C VAL A 136 10.04 -4.54 0.58
N GLN A 137 11.05 -3.98 -0.08
CA GLN A 137 11.94 -3.00 0.52
C GLN A 137 11.20 -1.74 0.96
N ASN A 138 10.32 -1.19 0.11
CA ASN A 138 9.54 0.00 0.44
C ASN A 138 8.63 -0.25 1.66
N VAL A 139 7.91 -1.37 1.68
CA VAL A 139 7.07 -1.74 2.83
C VAL A 139 7.89 -1.89 4.10
N ALA A 140 9.07 -2.52 4.03
CA ALA A 140 9.97 -2.65 5.17
C ALA A 140 10.46 -1.28 5.69
N LEU A 141 10.82 -0.36 4.80
CA LEU A 141 11.24 1.00 5.16
C LEU A 141 10.08 1.80 5.78
N CYS A 142 8.88 1.73 5.19
CA CYS A 142 7.68 2.33 5.77
C CYS A 142 7.37 1.77 7.17
N GLY A 143 7.60 0.46 7.37
CA GLY A 143 7.41 -0.20 8.66
C GLY A 143 8.36 0.29 9.77
N GLN A 144 9.51 0.87 9.42
CA GLN A 144 10.49 1.40 10.37
C GLN A 144 10.18 2.84 10.82
N LEU A 145 9.26 3.53 10.13
CA LEU A 145 8.92 4.91 10.43
C LEU A 145 8.26 5.05 11.82
N PRO A 146 8.42 6.20 12.49
CA PRO A 146 7.69 6.53 13.71
C PRO A 146 6.17 6.60 13.47
N ILE A 147 5.77 7.15 12.33
CA ILE A 147 4.40 7.06 11.82
C ILE A 147 4.21 5.71 11.11
N LYS A 148 3.04 5.10 11.21
CA LYS A 148 2.73 3.85 10.48
C LYS A 148 1.81 4.17 9.30
N PRO A 149 2.36 4.57 8.13
CA PRO A 149 1.53 4.85 6.99
C PRO A 149 0.89 3.56 6.46
N TYR A 150 -0.31 3.68 5.89
CA TYR A 150 -0.83 2.61 5.03
C TYR A 150 -0.07 2.61 3.70
N TYR A 151 -0.03 1.45 3.04
CA TYR A 151 0.65 1.28 1.76
C TYR A 151 -0.36 0.97 0.65
N THR A 152 -0.52 1.91 -0.27
CA THR A 152 -1.33 1.74 -1.48
C THR A 152 -0.45 1.23 -2.61
N LEU A 153 -0.80 0.08 -3.20
CA LEU A 153 -0.16 -0.45 -4.40
C LEU A 153 -1.11 -0.34 -5.59
N SER A 154 -0.69 0.34 -6.64
CA SER A 154 -1.40 0.38 -7.92
C SER A 154 -0.67 -0.42 -8.98
N LEU A 155 -1.42 -1.23 -9.72
CA LEU A 155 -0.91 -2.01 -10.84
C LEU A 155 -1.34 -1.31 -12.13
N SER A 156 -0.37 -0.85 -12.92
CA SER A 156 -0.63 -0.13 -14.16
C SER A 156 -0.39 -1.07 -15.35
N GLY A 157 -1.44 -1.26 -16.16
CA GLY A 157 -1.43 -2.06 -17.38
C GLY A 157 -1.06 -1.29 -18.65
N THR A 158 -0.77 0.00 -18.55
CA THR A 158 -0.39 0.83 -19.71
C THR A 158 1.10 0.67 -20.00
N GLY A 159 1.40 0.00 -21.11
CA GLY A 159 2.71 0.00 -21.78
C GLY A 159 2.84 1.14 -22.77
#